data_AF-A0A0C9Z950-F1
#
_entry.id   AF-A0A0C9Z950-F1
#
_cell.length_a   1.000
_cell.length_b   1.000
_cell.length_c   1.000
_cell.angle_alpha   90.00
_cell.angle_beta   90.00
_cell.angle_gamma   90.00
#
_symmetry.space_group_name_H-M   'P 1'
#
loop_
_entity.id
_entity.type
_entity.pdbx_description
1 polymer ?
#
loop_
_entity_poly.entity_id
_entity_poly.type
_entity_poly.pdbx_seq_one_letter_code
_entity_poly.pdbx_strand_id
1 'polypeptide(L)'
;MQNPLESFWMLAGLAYWWNRLTKRQKRIVSSRAFVHSFWVCAMSLTASQVRLRGESCFLCLSPPFCSLMNVINACSLVTVYLAPSRSTIHAIISRLTVDALVGHITRVREDDCFKSVGPECMVLLWPTSSSSGALASNQRAQEQEGEIWFDWAFVDFWKSNQYAVQRALGSDPNSLTTSSGPSAESMMLIGSLRDVIRAQAEEIDVLKSKLKDLSAGVTEVNELKSRVGELESVIQAAEEKRKSVEKEQDDLLVLLDEMSTKRRRDKERMKQAGLEVSEDEEEGEEADDEEDGDGE
;
A
#
# COMPACT_ATOMS: atom_id res chain seq x y z
N MET A 1 -42.16 -4.13 5.25
CA MET A 1 -42.55 -3.70 6.61
C MET A 1 -41.75 -4.54 7.58
N GLN A 2 -40.69 -3.97 8.17
CA GLN A 2 -39.78 -4.69 9.06
C GLN A 2 -40.31 -4.59 10.49
N ASN A 3 -40.38 -5.71 11.20
CA ASN A 3 -41.05 -5.80 12.50
C ASN A 3 -40.36 -4.89 13.55
N PRO A 4 -41.06 -3.93 14.19
CA PRO A 4 -40.47 -2.99 15.13
C PRO A 4 -39.88 -3.65 16.38
N LEU A 5 -40.23 -4.91 16.63
CA LEU A 5 -39.70 -5.70 17.74
C LEU A 5 -38.24 -6.15 17.51
N GLU A 6 -37.79 -6.37 16.26
CA GLU A 6 -36.41 -6.79 16.02
C GLU A 6 -35.39 -5.66 16.20
N SER A 7 -35.77 -4.43 15.85
CA SER A 7 -34.97 -3.23 16.09
C SER A 7 -34.75 -2.99 17.58
N PHE A 8 -35.75 -3.31 18.41
CA PHE A 8 -35.69 -3.17 19.85
C PHE A 8 -34.69 -4.15 20.48
N TRP A 9 -34.65 -5.40 20.00
CA TRP A 9 -33.68 -6.40 20.48
C TRP A 9 -32.24 -6.10 20.05
N MET A 10 -32.02 -5.55 18.85
CA MET A 10 -30.67 -5.10 18.43
C MET A 10 -30.16 -3.92 19.25
N LEU A 11 -31.01 -2.94 19.57
CA LEU A 11 -30.63 -1.78 20.38
C LEU A 11 -30.40 -2.17 21.85
N ALA A 12 -31.22 -3.07 22.40
CA ALA A 12 -31.01 -3.62 23.74
C ALA A 12 -29.71 -4.46 23.81
N GLY A 13 -29.40 -5.23 22.76
CA GLY A 13 -28.15 -5.98 22.64
C GLY A 13 -26.91 -5.09 22.56
N LEU A 14 -26.97 -4.01 21.79
CA LEU A 14 -25.89 -3.02 21.69
C LEU A 14 -25.68 -2.24 22.99
N ALA A 15 -26.76 -1.87 23.69
CA ALA A 15 -26.67 -1.22 25.00
C ALA A 15 -26.10 -2.15 26.09
N TYR A 16 -26.51 -3.43 26.08
CA TYR A 16 -25.98 -4.45 26.99
C TYR A 16 -24.49 -4.74 26.71
N TRP A 17 -24.11 -4.86 25.44
CA TRP A 17 -22.71 -5.02 25.02
C TRP A 17 -21.88 -3.80 25.39
N TRP A 18 -22.40 -2.59 25.12
CA TRP A 18 -21.79 -1.32 25.56
C TRP A 18 -21.56 -1.32 27.05
N ASN A 19 -22.55 -1.69 27.87
CA ASN A 19 -22.40 -1.63 29.32
C ASN A 19 -21.35 -2.60 29.88
N ARG A 20 -21.12 -3.73 29.19
CA ARG A 20 -20.16 -4.78 29.55
C ARG A 20 -18.71 -4.48 29.14
N LEU A 21 -18.49 -3.45 28.31
CA LEU A 21 -17.15 -2.99 27.95
C LEU A 21 -16.50 -2.24 29.12
N THR A 22 -15.24 -2.57 29.39
CA THR A 22 -14.42 -1.85 30.37
C THR A 22 -14.24 -0.39 29.94
N LYS A 23 -14.04 0.53 30.89
CA LYS A 23 -13.84 1.97 30.60
C LYS A 23 -12.76 2.23 29.54
N ARG A 24 -11.77 1.34 29.42
CA ARG A 24 -10.69 1.39 28.42
C ARG A 24 -11.20 1.09 27.01
N GLN A 25 -12.05 0.08 26.85
CA GLN A 25 -12.63 -0.30 25.56
C GLN A 25 -13.65 0.73 25.05
N LYS A 26 -14.49 1.30 25.93
CA LYS A 26 -15.42 2.39 25.59
C LYS A 26 -14.68 3.63 25.03
N ARG A 27 -13.50 3.95 25.59
CA ARG A 27 -12.65 5.07 25.15
C ARG A 27 -12.02 4.84 23.76
N ILE A 28 -11.53 3.63 23.48
CA ILE A 28 -10.97 3.27 22.16
C ILE A 28 -12.06 3.27 21.07
N VAL A 29 -13.25 2.75 21.38
CA VAL A 29 -14.38 2.75 20.45
C VAL A 29 -14.88 4.18 20.18
N SER A 30 -14.87 5.06 21.18
CA SER A 30 -15.24 6.47 20.97
C SER A 30 -14.24 7.22 20.08
N SER A 31 -12.93 6.98 20.24
CA SER A 31 -11.90 7.59 19.39
C SER A 31 -11.97 7.06 17.95
N ARG A 32 -12.14 5.73 17.76
CA ARG A 32 -12.36 5.15 16.42
C ARG A 32 -13.68 5.57 15.79
N ALA A 33 -14.75 5.72 16.56
CA ALA A 33 -16.03 6.22 16.04
C ALA A 33 -15.93 7.70 15.63
N PHE A 34 -15.15 8.51 16.36
CA PHE A 34 -14.90 9.90 16.03
C PHE A 34 -14.04 10.04 14.77
N VAL A 35 -12.95 9.28 14.66
CA VAL A 35 -12.09 9.24 13.47
C VAL A 35 -12.82 8.66 12.26
N HIS A 36 -13.60 7.59 12.43
CA HIS A 36 -14.36 7.00 11.33
C HIS A 36 -15.51 7.91 10.88
N SER A 37 -16.19 8.59 11.80
CA SER A 37 -17.20 9.59 11.43
C SER A 37 -16.55 10.78 10.74
N PHE A 38 -15.40 11.25 11.19
CA PHE A 38 -14.65 12.35 10.58
C PHE A 38 -14.09 11.97 9.20
N TRP A 39 -13.56 10.76 9.03
CA TRP A 39 -12.98 10.25 7.79
C TRP A 39 -14.05 9.95 6.72
N VAL A 40 -15.17 9.33 7.12
CA VAL A 40 -16.35 9.16 6.25
C VAL A 40 -16.94 10.51 5.84
N CYS A 41 -16.86 11.53 6.72
CA CYS A 41 -17.33 12.88 6.41
C CYS A 41 -16.37 13.65 5.48
N ALA A 42 -15.05 13.51 5.67
CA ALA A 42 -14.03 14.13 4.81
C ALA A 42 -14.02 13.54 3.39
N MET A 43 -14.27 12.23 3.24
CA MET A 43 -14.43 11.59 1.92
C MET A 43 -15.81 11.81 1.29
N SER A 44 -16.82 12.24 2.05
CA SER A 44 -18.16 12.57 1.52
C SER A 44 -18.22 13.91 0.78
N LEU A 45 -17.10 14.63 0.64
CA LEU A 45 -16.95 15.69 -0.37
C LEU A 45 -17.04 15.13 -1.81
N THR A 46 -17.05 13.79 -1.97
CA THR A 46 -17.51 13.10 -3.18
C THR A 46 -18.53 12.02 -2.83
N ALA A 47 -19.80 12.24 -3.22
CA ALA A 47 -20.89 11.27 -3.41
C ALA A 47 -21.95 11.03 -2.28
N SER A 48 -23.15 11.56 -2.59
CA SER A 48 -24.57 11.26 -2.29
C SER A 48 -25.07 9.95 -1.61
N GLN A 49 -24.28 9.12 -0.92
CA GLN A 49 -24.73 7.78 -0.46
C GLN A 49 -24.99 7.58 1.05
N VAL A 50 -25.14 8.65 1.86
CA VAL A 50 -25.55 8.54 3.28
C VAL A 50 -26.93 9.17 3.52
N ARG A 51 -27.87 8.98 2.59
CA ARG A 51 -29.16 9.69 2.54
C ARG A 51 -30.30 9.05 3.36
N LEU A 52 -30.11 7.90 4.02
CA LEU A 52 -31.23 7.19 4.65
C LEU A 52 -30.87 6.54 5.99
N ARG A 53 -30.99 7.30 7.10
CA ARG A 53 -31.44 6.83 8.43
C ARG A 53 -31.40 7.99 9.43
N GLY A 54 -32.56 8.58 9.68
CA GLY A 54 -32.74 9.79 10.49
C GLY A 54 -33.08 9.57 11.97
N GLU A 55 -32.49 8.58 12.66
CA GLU A 55 -32.94 8.21 14.02
C GLU A 55 -31.87 8.25 15.13
N SER A 56 -30.65 8.74 14.87
CA SER A 56 -29.57 8.65 15.87
C SER A 56 -29.39 9.86 16.81
N CYS A 57 -30.26 10.87 16.79
CA CYS A 57 -29.98 12.13 17.51
C CYS A 57 -30.37 12.18 19.01
N PHE A 58 -31.00 11.16 19.58
CA PHE A 58 -31.63 11.29 20.91
C PHE A 58 -30.81 10.82 22.12
N LEU A 59 -29.61 10.24 21.95
CA LEU A 59 -28.90 9.55 23.04
C LEU A 59 -27.74 10.31 23.71
N CYS A 60 -27.47 11.58 23.38
CA CYS A 60 -26.39 12.34 24.03
C CYS A 60 -26.80 13.09 25.33
N LEU A 61 -28.01 12.85 25.86
CA LEU A 61 -28.62 13.70 26.90
C LEU A 61 -28.75 13.08 28.31
N SER A 62 -28.04 12.00 28.67
CA SER A 62 -28.12 11.44 30.03
C SER A 62 -26.76 11.29 30.76
N PRO A 63 -26.54 11.92 31.94
CA PRO A 63 -25.31 11.83 32.76
C PRO A 63 -25.29 10.56 33.67
N PRO A 64 -24.13 10.14 34.24
CA PRO A 64 -23.23 11.00 35.01
C PRO A 64 -21.72 10.85 34.69
N PHE A 65 -20.94 11.87 35.02
CA PHE A 65 -19.47 11.95 34.92
C PHE A 65 -18.88 12.26 33.54
N CYS A 66 -19.04 13.51 33.11
CA CYS A 66 -18.00 14.30 32.45
C CYS A 66 -18.26 15.77 32.78
N SER A 67 -17.21 16.54 33.05
CA SER A 67 -17.29 17.99 33.26
C SER A 67 -18.16 18.60 32.15
N LEU A 68 -19.26 19.23 32.56
CA LEU A 68 -20.40 19.61 31.71
C LEU A 68 -19.99 20.40 30.45
N MET A 69 -18.84 21.08 30.49
CA MET A 69 -18.30 21.87 29.37
C MET A 69 -17.84 21.04 28.16
N ASN A 70 -17.25 19.86 28.35
CA ASN A 70 -16.62 19.12 27.24
C ASN A 70 -17.66 18.37 26.38
N VAL A 71 -18.73 17.87 27.00
CA VAL A 71 -19.81 17.18 26.28
C VAL A 71 -20.67 18.16 25.50
N ILE A 72 -20.92 19.36 26.04
CA ILE A 72 -21.66 20.42 25.35
C ILE A 72 -20.87 20.97 24.14
N ASN A 73 -19.54 21.11 24.27
CA ASN A 73 -18.68 21.54 23.17
C ASN A 73 -18.62 20.50 22.03
N ALA A 74 -18.50 19.22 22.36
CA ALA A 74 -18.51 18.16 21.34
C ALA A 74 -19.90 18.00 20.69
N CYS A 75 -20.99 18.05 21.47
CA CYS A 75 -22.35 17.90 20.95
C CYS A 75 -22.79 19.06 20.06
N SER A 76 -22.38 20.30 20.38
CA SER A 76 -22.70 21.48 19.56
C SER A 76 -21.99 21.45 18.21
N LEU A 77 -20.73 21.02 18.15
CA LEU A 77 -20.03 20.78 16.89
C LEU A 77 -20.70 19.66 16.09
N VAL A 78 -20.98 18.50 16.70
CA VAL A 78 -21.60 17.37 16.01
C VAL A 78 -23.00 17.68 15.46
N THR A 79 -23.78 18.51 16.14
CA THR A 79 -25.12 18.95 15.69
C THR A 79 -25.05 19.88 14.48
N VAL A 80 -24.02 20.73 14.40
CA VAL A 80 -23.73 21.56 13.22
C VAL A 80 -23.32 20.71 12.01
N TYR A 81 -22.64 19.58 12.23
CA TYR A 81 -22.20 18.67 11.17
C TYR A 81 -23.30 17.73 10.63
N LEU A 82 -24.35 17.43 11.40
CA LEU A 82 -25.44 16.51 11.03
C LEU A 82 -26.61 17.16 10.29
N ALA A 83 -26.66 18.50 10.18
CA ALA A 83 -27.77 19.17 9.51
C ALA A 83 -27.64 19.09 7.96
N PRO A 84 -28.73 18.74 7.25
CA PRO A 84 -28.69 18.29 5.86
C PRO A 84 -28.48 19.40 4.82
N SER A 85 -28.58 20.68 5.22
CA SER A 85 -28.39 21.81 4.32
C SER A 85 -27.73 22.99 5.04
N ARG A 86 -26.93 23.78 4.30
CA ARG A 86 -26.26 24.97 4.84
C ARG A 86 -27.23 25.99 5.45
N SER A 87 -28.45 26.07 4.92
CA SER A 87 -29.51 26.93 5.44
C SER A 87 -30.00 26.45 6.83
N THR A 88 -30.20 25.14 6.99
CA THR A 88 -30.59 24.53 8.28
C THR A 88 -29.49 24.70 9.32
N ILE A 89 -28.22 24.51 8.92
CA ILE A 89 -27.06 24.72 9.78
C ILE A 89 -27.00 26.18 10.26
N HIS A 90 -27.15 27.14 9.34
CA HIS A 90 -27.12 28.55 9.68
C HIS A 90 -28.22 28.93 10.68
N ALA A 91 -29.45 28.43 10.52
CA ALA A 91 -30.54 28.67 11.47
C ALA A 91 -30.23 28.14 12.89
N ILE A 92 -29.50 27.02 13.00
CA ILE A 92 -29.06 26.46 14.28
C ILE A 92 -27.92 27.31 14.88
N ILE A 93 -26.94 27.70 14.06
CA ILE A 93 -25.83 28.57 14.46
C ILE A 93 -26.35 29.92 14.95
N SER A 94 -27.32 30.52 14.27
CA SER A 94 -27.93 31.79 14.69
C SER A 94 -28.59 31.70 16.06
N ARG A 95 -29.15 30.53 16.44
CA ARG A 95 -29.74 30.31 17.78
C ARG A 95 -28.70 30.11 18.88
N LEU A 96 -27.58 29.48 18.55
CA LEU A 96 -26.46 29.27 19.47
C LEU A 96 -25.57 30.51 19.63
N THR A 97 -25.78 31.53 18.79
CA THR A 97 -24.93 32.72 18.59
C THR A 97 -23.54 32.38 18.05
N VAL A 98 -23.12 33.12 17.03
CA VAL A 98 -21.80 32.92 16.39
C VAL A 98 -20.68 33.16 17.42
N ASP A 99 -20.85 34.18 18.27
CA ASP A 99 -19.84 34.55 19.28
C ASP A 99 -19.61 33.46 20.34
N ALA A 100 -20.67 32.77 20.78
CA ALA A 100 -20.51 31.68 21.73
C ALA A 100 -19.76 30.49 21.11
N LEU A 101 -20.04 30.16 19.84
CA LEU A 101 -19.34 29.11 19.11
C LEU A 101 -17.87 29.47 18.84
N VAL A 102 -17.60 30.71 18.43
CA VAL A 102 -16.23 31.22 18.27
C VAL A 102 -15.49 31.20 19.61
N GLY A 103 -16.16 31.58 20.71
CA GLY A 103 -15.62 31.47 22.06
C GLY A 103 -15.27 30.03 22.46
N HIS A 104 -16.09 29.04 22.08
CA HIS A 104 -15.78 27.62 22.29
C HIS A 104 -14.56 27.17 21.49
N ILE A 105 -14.49 27.55 20.22
CA ILE A 105 -13.34 27.25 19.35
C ILE A 105 -12.05 27.83 19.92
N THR A 106 -12.10 29.06 20.44
CA THR A 106 -10.95 29.71 21.07
C THR A 106 -10.55 29.02 22.39
N ARG A 107 -11.52 28.61 23.22
CA ARG A 107 -11.24 27.85 24.45
C ARG A 107 -10.57 26.51 24.18
N VAL A 108 -11.00 25.79 23.13
CA VAL A 108 -10.36 24.52 22.71
C VAL A 108 -8.91 24.76 22.27
N ARG A 109 -8.64 25.88 21.58
CA ARG A 109 -7.28 26.26 21.19
C ARG A 109 -6.40 26.61 22.40
N GLU A 110 -7.00 27.21 23.42
CA GLU A 110 -6.31 27.64 24.63
C GLU A 110 -6.05 26.51 25.63
N ASP A 111 -6.68 25.36 25.45
CA ASP A 111 -6.51 24.18 26.29
C ASP A 111 -5.04 23.70 26.27
N ASP A 112 -4.45 23.52 27.45
CA ASP A 112 -3.07 23.09 27.61
C ASP A 112 -2.83 21.69 27.04
N CYS A 113 -3.85 20.82 27.07
CA CYS A 113 -3.81 19.51 26.42
C CYS A 113 -3.71 19.65 24.89
N PHE A 114 -4.34 20.68 24.31
CA PHE A 114 -4.32 20.92 22.86
C PHE A 114 -3.02 21.62 22.41
N LYS A 115 -2.43 22.45 23.28
CA LYS A 115 -1.14 23.11 23.05
C LYS A 115 0.04 22.17 23.16
N SER A 116 -0.01 21.22 24.10
CA SER A 116 1.08 20.30 24.39
C SER A 116 1.23 19.15 23.37
N VAL A 117 0.24 18.94 22.51
CA VAL A 117 0.36 18.01 21.37
C VAL A 117 1.25 18.60 20.28
N GLY A 118 2.36 17.91 20.01
CA GLY A 118 3.33 18.22 18.96
C GLY A 118 3.63 17.00 18.10
N PRO A 119 4.39 17.16 16.98
CA PRO A 119 4.67 16.06 16.05
C PRO A 119 5.39 14.88 16.73
N GLU A 120 6.18 15.18 17.77
CA GLU A 120 6.95 14.21 18.55
C GLU A 120 6.22 13.75 19.84
N CYS A 121 5.05 14.30 20.15
CA CYS A 121 4.32 14.05 21.40
C CYS A 121 2.90 13.57 21.11
N MET A 122 2.78 12.28 20.75
CA MET A 122 1.49 11.61 20.59
C MET A 122 0.89 11.13 21.93
N VAL A 123 1.72 11.00 22.98
CA VAL A 123 1.32 10.51 24.31
C VAL A 123 1.74 11.51 25.38
N LEU A 124 0.78 12.19 26.01
CA LEU A 124 1.05 13.06 27.15
C LEU A 124 1.03 12.22 28.44
N LEU A 125 2.13 12.20 29.18
CA LEU A 125 2.16 11.62 30.52
C LEU A 125 1.51 12.60 31.51
N TRP A 126 0.45 12.16 32.17
CA TRP A 126 -0.17 12.89 33.27
C TRP A 126 0.57 12.60 34.60
N PRO A 127 0.82 13.59 35.48
CA PRO A 127 0.28 14.96 35.51
C PRO A 127 1.25 16.01 34.99
N THR A 128 0.82 16.81 34.00
CA THR A 128 1.52 18.04 33.62
C THR A 128 1.07 19.19 34.52
N SER A 129 1.44 19.14 35.80
CA SER A 129 1.27 20.27 36.71
C SER A 129 2.36 21.31 36.43
N SER A 130 2.03 22.36 35.69
CA SER A 130 2.87 23.53 35.44
C SER A 130 2.96 24.51 36.63
N SER A 131 2.81 24.03 37.88
CA SER A 131 3.00 24.85 39.08
C SER A 131 3.85 24.14 40.14
N SER A 132 5.06 24.67 40.30
CA SER A 132 5.93 24.62 41.48
C SER A 132 6.56 23.28 41.87
N GLY A 133 7.90 23.30 41.90
CA GLY A 133 8.71 22.26 42.50
C GLY A 133 8.41 22.06 43.98
N ALA A 134 8.28 20.80 44.38
CA ALA A 134 8.57 20.34 45.73
C ALA A 134 8.85 18.83 45.67
N LEU A 135 9.92 18.45 46.36
CA LEU A 135 10.23 17.07 46.73
C LEU A 135 8.98 16.33 47.23
N ALA A 136 8.64 15.20 46.61
CA ALA A 136 7.81 14.18 47.23
C ALA A 136 8.20 12.80 46.70
N SER A 137 9.02 12.14 47.50
CA SER A 137 9.38 10.72 47.47
C SER A 137 8.17 9.79 47.45
N ASN A 138 8.34 8.65 46.78
CA ASN A 138 7.70 7.36 47.06
C ASN A 138 6.16 7.35 47.18
N GLN A 139 5.47 7.36 46.05
CA GLN A 139 4.24 6.57 45.92
C GLN A 139 4.33 5.69 44.67
N ARG A 140 3.89 4.44 44.87
CA ARG A 140 3.98 3.28 43.99
C ARG A 140 3.72 3.61 42.53
N ALA A 141 4.44 2.90 41.67
CA ALA A 141 4.17 2.69 40.25
C ALA A 141 2.74 2.17 40.00
N GLN A 142 1.72 3.04 40.16
CA GLN A 142 0.57 2.99 39.29
C GLN A 142 1.10 3.33 37.91
N GLU A 143 0.92 2.41 36.98
CA GLU A 143 1.12 2.59 35.55
C GLU A 143 0.59 3.98 35.17
N GLN A 144 1.50 4.94 34.98
CA GLN A 144 1.19 6.26 34.45
C GLN A 144 0.88 6.06 32.96
N GLU A 145 -0.29 5.47 32.70
CA GLU A 145 -0.85 5.34 31.36
C GLU A 145 -1.11 6.77 30.87
N GLY A 146 -0.21 7.29 30.03
CA GLY A 146 -0.40 8.57 29.37
C GLY A 146 -1.72 8.55 28.57
N GLU A 147 -2.59 9.52 28.83
CA GLU A 147 -3.88 9.60 28.15
C GLU A 147 -3.67 10.30 26.80
N ILE A 148 -3.89 9.56 25.70
CA ILE A 148 -3.85 10.09 24.35
C ILE A 148 -5.20 10.77 24.07
N TRP A 149 -5.20 12.10 23.99
CA TRP A 149 -6.42 12.90 23.78
C TRP A 149 -6.68 13.21 22.31
N PHE A 150 -5.67 13.68 21.57
CA PHE A 150 -5.80 14.11 20.19
C PHE A 150 -4.62 13.65 19.35
N ASP A 151 -4.89 13.24 18.11
CA ASP A 151 -3.85 12.96 17.12
C ASP A 151 -3.21 14.27 16.63
N TRP A 152 -1.89 14.26 16.40
CA TRP A 152 -1.17 15.45 15.95
C TRP A 152 -1.71 15.96 14.61
N ALA A 153 -2.02 15.06 13.67
CA ALA A 153 -2.57 15.45 12.37
C ALA A 153 -3.92 16.18 12.52
N PHE A 154 -4.75 15.77 13.49
CA PHE A 154 -5.99 16.48 13.80
C PHE A 154 -5.74 17.87 14.41
N VAL A 155 -4.81 17.97 15.36
CA VAL A 155 -4.44 19.25 15.98
C VAL A 155 -3.86 20.22 14.95
N ASP A 156 -3.01 19.75 14.06
CA ASP A 156 -2.42 20.53 12.96
C ASP A 156 -3.49 20.99 11.94
N PHE A 157 -4.38 20.08 11.54
CA PHE A 157 -5.53 20.41 10.72
C PHE A 157 -6.42 21.48 11.37
N TRP A 158 -6.74 21.33 12.66
CA TRP A 158 -7.59 22.30 13.36
C TRP A 158 -6.90 23.67 13.49
N LYS A 159 -5.61 23.71 13.83
CA LYS A 159 -4.83 24.96 13.94
C LYS A 159 -4.75 25.70 12.60
N SER A 160 -4.55 24.97 11.49
CA SER A 160 -4.48 25.56 10.14
C SER A 160 -5.85 26.02 9.60
N ASN A 161 -6.95 25.42 10.05
CA ASN A 161 -8.29 25.70 9.54
C ASN A 161 -9.19 26.51 10.48
N GLN A 162 -8.77 26.81 11.71
CA GLN A 162 -9.59 27.49 12.71
C GLN A 162 -10.22 28.80 12.20
N TYR A 163 -9.42 29.67 11.56
CA TYR A 163 -9.91 30.95 11.07
C TYR A 163 -10.89 30.80 9.90
N ALA A 164 -10.71 29.76 9.07
CA ALA A 164 -11.65 29.44 8.00
C ALA A 164 -13.00 28.97 8.57
N VAL A 165 -12.97 28.12 9.60
CA VAL A 165 -14.16 27.67 10.33
C VAL A 165 -14.86 28.85 11.00
N GLN A 166 -14.13 29.70 11.72
CA GLN A 166 -14.69 30.90 12.37
C GLN A 166 -15.36 31.84 11.35
N ARG A 167 -14.72 32.10 10.20
CA ARG A 167 -15.33 32.89 9.13
C ARG A 167 -16.56 32.21 8.52
N ALA A 168 -16.52 30.90 8.32
CA ALA A 168 -17.64 30.14 7.76
C ALA A 168 -18.88 30.17 8.67
N LEU A 169 -18.69 30.16 10.00
CA LEU A 169 -19.79 30.24 10.97
C LEU A 169 -20.51 31.60 10.94
N GLY A 170 -19.79 32.69 10.68
CA GLY A 170 -20.37 34.04 10.59
C GLY A 170 -20.84 34.45 9.19
N SER A 171 -20.51 33.66 8.17
CA SER A 171 -20.86 33.99 6.78
C SER A 171 -22.28 33.57 6.45
N ASP A 172 -23.11 34.53 6.03
CA ASP A 172 -24.46 34.25 5.53
C ASP A 172 -24.40 33.21 4.39
N PRO A 173 -25.21 32.14 4.42
CA PRO A 173 -25.26 31.13 3.36
C PRO A 173 -25.46 31.70 1.96
N ASN A 174 -26.10 32.86 1.83
CA ASN A 174 -26.37 33.50 0.54
C ASN A 174 -25.34 34.58 0.17
N SER A 175 -24.37 34.89 1.03
CA SER A 175 -23.36 35.94 0.76
C SER A 175 -22.21 35.44 -0.11
N LEU A 176 -21.93 34.13 -0.12
CA LEU A 176 -20.84 33.56 -0.93
C LEU A 176 -21.11 33.59 -2.45
N THR A 177 -22.31 33.94 -2.89
CA THR A 177 -22.60 34.13 -4.32
C THR A 177 -22.24 35.52 -4.83
N THR A 178 -21.85 36.47 -3.96
CA THR A 178 -21.81 37.89 -4.36
C THR A 178 -20.65 38.71 -3.79
N SER A 179 -19.52 38.11 -3.41
CA SER A 179 -18.31 38.89 -3.07
C SER A 179 -17.13 38.50 -3.94
N SER A 180 -16.84 39.41 -4.89
CA SER A 180 -15.73 39.40 -5.84
C SER A 180 -15.94 38.43 -7.00
N GLY A 181 -16.49 38.94 -8.11
CA GLY A 181 -16.22 38.32 -9.41
C GLY A 181 -14.71 38.12 -9.56
N PRO A 182 -14.23 37.03 -10.19
CA PRO A 182 -12.81 36.77 -10.31
C PRO A 182 -12.17 38.01 -10.95
N SER A 183 -11.20 38.63 -10.25
CA SER A 183 -10.39 39.71 -10.80
C SER A 183 -9.95 39.32 -12.21
N ALA A 184 -9.92 40.25 -13.17
CA ALA A 184 -9.53 39.94 -14.55
C ALA A 184 -8.19 39.17 -14.60
N GLU A 185 -7.27 39.50 -13.68
CA GLU A 185 -6.00 38.80 -13.45
C GLU A 185 -6.18 37.34 -12.99
N SER A 186 -7.15 37.09 -12.11
CA SER A 186 -7.50 35.73 -11.67
C SER A 186 -8.09 34.90 -12.82
N MET A 187 -8.92 35.49 -13.69
CA MET A 187 -9.41 34.79 -14.88
C MET A 187 -8.30 34.47 -15.88
N MET A 188 -7.36 35.39 -16.09
CA MET A 188 -6.20 35.15 -16.94
C MET A 188 -5.28 34.06 -16.38
N LEU A 189 -5.02 34.07 -15.07
CA LEU A 189 -4.23 33.04 -14.40
C LEU A 189 -4.91 31.68 -14.49
N ILE A 190 -6.23 31.61 -14.26
CA ILE A 190 -7.00 30.37 -14.41
C ILE A 190 -6.94 29.87 -15.86
N GLY A 191 -6.98 30.76 -16.86
CA GLY A 191 -6.77 30.42 -18.27
C GLY A 191 -5.40 29.80 -18.51
N SER A 192 -4.33 30.48 -18.07
CA SER A 192 -2.96 29.99 -18.21
C SER A 192 -2.73 28.64 -17.52
N LEU A 193 -3.24 28.46 -16.31
CA LEU A 193 -3.14 27.19 -15.58
C LEU A 193 -3.90 26.07 -16.31
N ARG A 194 -5.07 26.36 -16.88
CA ARG A 194 -5.81 25.38 -17.70
C ARG A 194 -5.04 24.99 -18.94
N ASP A 195 -4.30 25.90 -19.55
CA ASP A 195 -3.49 25.62 -20.74
C ASP A 195 -2.29 24.73 -20.37
N VAL A 196 -1.61 25.02 -19.26
CA VAL A 196 -0.54 24.17 -18.71
C VAL A 196 -1.06 22.78 -18.37
N ILE A 197 -2.24 22.66 -17.75
CA ILE A 197 -2.84 21.35 -17.43
C ILE A 197 -3.12 20.55 -18.71
N ARG A 198 -3.56 21.21 -19.80
CA ARG A 198 -3.77 20.51 -21.08
C ARG A 198 -2.44 20.05 -21.70
N ALA A 199 -1.43 20.90 -21.72
CA ALA A 199 -0.10 20.53 -22.21
C ALA A 199 0.51 19.37 -21.39
N GLN A 200 0.40 19.42 -20.06
CA GLN A 200 0.86 18.34 -19.20
C GLN A 200 0.09 17.03 -19.41
N ALA A 201 -1.22 17.10 -19.67
CA ALA A 201 -2.01 15.91 -19.99
C ALA A 201 -1.55 15.25 -21.30
N GLU A 202 -1.26 16.06 -22.33
CA GLU A 202 -0.71 15.57 -23.61
C GLU A 202 0.67 14.92 -23.43
N GLU A 203 1.56 15.54 -22.66
CA GLU A 203 2.88 14.98 -22.34
C GLU A 203 2.77 13.64 -21.59
N ILE A 204 1.85 13.55 -20.63
CA ILE A 204 1.58 12.31 -19.88
C ILE A 204 1.13 11.20 -20.83
N ASP A 205 0.26 11.51 -21.79
CA ASP A 205 -0.23 10.50 -22.74
C ASP A 205 0.87 10.04 -23.71
N VAL A 206 1.74 10.96 -24.16
CA VAL A 206 2.93 10.61 -24.95
C VAL A 206 3.89 9.71 -24.16
N LEU A 207 4.16 10.06 -22.90
CA LEU A 207 5.04 9.26 -22.04
C LEU A 207 4.45 7.88 -21.74
N LYS A 208 3.13 7.78 -21.53
CA LYS A 208 2.44 6.49 -21.37
C LYS A 208 2.54 5.63 -22.63
N SER A 209 2.40 6.21 -23.82
CA SER A 209 2.59 5.48 -25.08
C SER A 209 4.02 4.93 -25.17
N LYS A 210 5.03 5.76 -24.90
CA LYS A 210 6.44 5.33 -24.91
C LYS A 210 6.72 4.22 -23.90
N LEU A 211 6.15 4.32 -22.69
CA LEU A 211 6.27 3.27 -21.67
C LEU A 211 5.65 1.95 -22.14
N LYS A 212 4.49 2.02 -22.80
CA LYS A 212 3.84 0.84 -23.36
C LYS A 212 4.70 0.19 -24.44
N ASP A 213 5.24 0.97 -25.36
CA ASP A 213 6.10 0.48 -26.45
C ASP A 213 7.40 -0.14 -25.88
N LEU A 214 8.04 0.52 -24.92
CA LEU A 214 9.21 -0.02 -24.23
C LEU A 214 8.88 -1.30 -23.45
N SER A 215 7.72 -1.37 -22.79
CA SER A 215 7.30 -2.57 -22.07
C SER A 215 7.06 -3.76 -23.00
N ALA A 216 6.53 -3.51 -24.20
CA ALA A 216 6.38 -4.54 -25.24
C ALA A 216 7.75 -5.01 -25.77
N GLY A 217 8.71 -4.08 -25.95
CA GLY A 217 10.08 -4.44 -26.30
C GLY A 217 10.76 -5.29 -25.22
N VAL A 218 10.53 -5.02 -23.93
CA VAL A 218 11.06 -5.84 -22.83
C VAL A 218 10.49 -7.25 -22.86
N THR A 219 9.19 -7.43 -23.15
CA THR A 219 8.60 -8.77 -23.29
C THR A 219 9.23 -9.55 -24.43
N GLU A 220 9.44 -8.91 -25.59
CA GLU A 220 10.10 -9.54 -26.74
C GLU A 220 11.55 -9.93 -26.43
N VAL A 221 12.31 -9.06 -25.77
CA VAL A 221 13.68 -9.37 -25.33
C VAL A 221 13.71 -10.55 -24.37
N ASN A 222 12.75 -10.67 -23.45
CA ASN A 222 12.69 -11.80 -22.54
C ASN A 222 12.32 -13.10 -23.26
N GLU A 223 11.41 -13.06 -24.23
CA GLU A 223 11.08 -14.22 -25.07
C GLU A 223 12.28 -14.67 -25.91
N LEU A 224 13.00 -13.73 -26.54
CA LEU A 224 14.21 -14.00 -27.29
C LEU A 224 15.31 -14.59 -26.39
N LYS A 225 15.51 -14.04 -25.19
CA LYS A 225 16.46 -14.60 -24.20
C LYS A 225 16.11 -16.03 -23.79
N SER A 226 14.82 -16.32 -23.60
CA SER A 226 14.37 -17.69 -23.30
C SER A 226 14.68 -18.65 -24.46
N ARG A 227 14.44 -18.24 -25.70
CA ARG A 227 14.79 -19.04 -26.89
C ARG A 227 16.29 -19.24 -27.06
N VAL A 228 17.10 -18.21 -26.77
CA VAL A 228 18.56 -18.33 -26.78
C VAL A 228 19.01 -19.37 -25.74
N GLY A 229 18.50 -19.31 -24.50
CA GLY A 229 18.84 -20.30 -23.48
C GLY A 229 18.39 -21.73 -23.83
N GLU A 230 17.23 -21.88 -24.47
CA GLU A 230 16.75 -23.18 -24.98
C GLU A 230 17.66 -23.72 -26.09
N LEU A 231 18.01 -22.88 -27.07
CA LEU A 231 18.91 -23.26 -28.16
C LEU A 231 20.32 -23.60 -27.66
N GLU A 232 20.85 -22.86 -26.69
CA GLU A 232 22.13 -23.16 -26.04
C GLU A 232 22.11 -24.53 -25.34
N SER A 233 21.03 -24.85 -24.63
CA SER A 233 20.83 -26.16 -24.00
C SER A 233 20.77 -27.30 -25.04
N VAL A 234 20.05 -27.08 -26.14
CA VAL A 234 19.96 -28.05 -27.25
C VAL A 234 21.33 -28.28 -27.90
N ILE A 235 22.11 -27.22 -28.10
CA ILE A 235 23.47 -27.32 -28.64
C ILE A 235 24.37 -28.12 -27.70
N GLN A 236 24.34 -27.82 -26.39
CA GLN A 236 25.12 -28.56 -25.40
C GLN A 236 24.76 -30.06 -25.38
N ALA A 237 23.47 -30.39 -25.36
CA ALA A 237 23.01 -31.77 -25.39
C ALA A 237 23.42 -32.50 -26.69
N ALA A 238 23.38 -31.80 -27.83
CA ALA A 238 23.83 -32.35 -29.10
C ALA A 238 25.34 -32.60 -29.13
N GLU A 239 26.15 -31.68 -28.58
CA GLU A 239 27.59 -31.85 -28.46
C GLU A 239 27.97 -33.00 -27.53
N GLU A 240 27.30 -33.14 -26.38
CA GLU A 240 27.51 -34.27 -25.48
C GLU A 240 27.18 -35.60 -26.14
N LYS A 241 26.06 -35.67 -26.86
CA LYS A 241 25.69 -36.85 -27.64
C LYS A 241 26.72 -37.16 -28.71
N ARG A 242 27.24 -36.15 -29.41
CA ARG A 242 28.29 -36.34 -30.42
C ARG A 242 29.56 -36.92 -29.80
N LYS A 243 30.01 -36.36 -28.66
CA LYS A 243 31.17 -36.87 -27.90
C LYS A 243 30.97 -38.30 -27.40
N SER A 244 29.75 -38.67 -26.98
CA SER A 244 29.43 -40.05 -26.58
C SER A 244 29.55 -41.00 -27.76
N VAL A 245 29.01 -40.62 -28.92
CA VAL A 245 29.08 -41.42 -30.14
C VAL A 245 30.52 -41.55 -30.65
N GLU A 246 31.31 -40.47 -30.61
CA GLU A 246 32.74 -40.48 -30.95
C GLU A 246 33.50 -41.49 -30.07
N LYS A 247 33.27 -41.49 -28.75
CA LYS A 247 33.87 -42.48 -27.84
C LYS A 247 33.44 -43.91 -28.13
N GLU A 248 32.16 -44.14 -28.40
CA GLU A 248 31.68 -45.48 -28.78
C GLU A 248 32.32 -45.97 -30.09
N GLN A 249 32.56 -45.06 -31.04
CA GLN A 249 33.29 -45.39 -32.28
C GLN A 249 34.76 -45.74 -32.00
N ASP A 250 35.44 -44.96 -31.15
CA ASP A 250 36.82 -45.24 -30.75
C ASP A 250 36.94 -46.59 -30.04
N ASP A 251 36.04 -46.90 -29.10
CA ASP A 251 36.00 -48.19 -28.39
C ASP A 251 35.77 -49.36 -29.35
N LEU A 252 34.91 -49.19 -30.36
CA LEU A 252 34.67 -50.20 -31.39
C LEU A 252 35.91 -50.44 -32.27
N LEU A 253 36.68 -49.40 -32.60
CA LEU A 253 37.93 -49.54 -33.33
C LEU A 253 38.98 -50.31 -32.52
N VAL A 254 39.10 -50.03 -31.22
CA VAL A 254 39.98 -50.79 -30.32
C VAL A 254 39.57 -52.25 -30.25
N LEU A 255 38.27 -52.55 -30.11
CA LEU A 255 37.76 -53.92 -30.10
C LEU A 255 38.03 -54.67 -31.41
N LEU A 256 37.93 -53.97 -32.56
CA LEU A 256 38.27 -54.54 -33.86
C LEU A 256 39.75 -54.89 -33.96
N ASP A 257 40.65 -54.03 -33.48
CA ASP A 257 42.09 -54.30 -33.45
C ASP A 257 42.46 -55.44 -32.48
N GLU A 258 41.81 -55.52 -31.31
CA GLU A 258 41.97 -56.67 -30.42
C GLU A 258 41.50 -57.98 -31.07
N MET A 259 40.42 -57.96 -31.86
CA MET A 259 39.92 -59.12 -32.58
C MET A 259 40.80 -59.49 -33.77
N SER A 260 41.33 -58.50 -34.51
CA SER A 260 42.26 -58.73 -35.62
C SER A 260 43.56 -59.38 -35.12
N THR A 261 44.15 -58.85 -34.04
CA THR A 261 45.36 -59.40 -33.40
C THR A 261 45.12 -60.78 -32.76
N LYS A 262 43.91 -61.05 -32.22
CA LYS A 262 43.52 -62.40 -31.77
C LYS A 262 43.42 -63.36 -32.93
N ARG A 263 42.76 -62.98 -34.04
CA ARG A 263 42.68 -63.81 -35.25
C ARG A 263 44.06 -64.10 -35.81
N ARG A 264 44.96 -63.11 -35.89
CA ARG A 264 46.35 -63.33 -36.34
C ARG A 264 47.08 -64.34 -35.47
N ARG A 265 47.06 -64.15 -34.14
CA ARG A 265 47.64 -65.12 -33.17
C ARG A 265 47.01 -66.51 -33.26
N ASP A 266 45.73 -66.60 -33.56
CA ASP A 266 45.04 -67.89 -33.70
C ASP A 266 45.44 -68.62 -34.99
N LYS A 267 45.50 -67.89 -36.12
CA LYS A 267 46.03 -68.40 -37.40
C LYS A 267 47.47 -68.90 -37.24
N GLU A 268 48.34 -68.12 -36.58
CA GLU A 268 49.72 -68.52 -36.28
C GLU A 268 49.79 -69.82 -35.46
N ARG A 269 48.97 -69.95 -34.41
CA ARG A 269 48.91 -71.18 -33.59
C ARG A 269 48.41 -72.39 -34.38
N MET A 270 47.44 -72.21 -35.27
CA MET A 270 46.97 -73.28 -36.15
C MET A 270 48.02 -73.70 -37.19
N LYS A 271 48.76 -72.73 -37.77
CA LYS A 271 49.89 -73.00 -38.67
C LYS A 271 50.99 -73.81 -37.98
N GLN A 272 51.33 -73.46 -36.73
CA GLN A 272 52.30 -74.21 -35.91
C GLN A 272 51.84 -75.64 -35.57
N ALA A 273 50.53 -75.85 -35.44
CA ALA A 273 49.94 -77.17 -35.21
C ALA A 273 49.84 -78.05 -36.47
N GLY A 274 50.28 -77.55 -37.64
CA GLY A 274 50.21 -78.28 -38.91
C GLY A 274 48.81 -78.39 -39.49
N LEU A 275 47.86 -77.57 -39.02
CA LEU A 275 46.53 -77.42 -39.62
C LEU A 275 46.63 -76.45 -40.79
N GLU A 276 46.07 -76.83 -41.95
CA GLU A 276 45.98 -75.97 -43.13
C GLU A 276 45.10 -74.75 -42.80
N VAL A 277 45.69 -73.55 -42.80
CA VAL A 277 44.97 -72.27 -42.66
C VAL A 277 44.93 -71.63 -44.04
N SER A 278 43.76 -71.15 -44.47
CA SER A 278 43.62 -70.46 -45.76
C SER A 278 44.56 -69.25 -45.84
N GLU A 279 45.50 -69.27 -46.78
CA GLU A 279 46.52 -68.22 -47.01
C GLU A 279 45.97 -66.93 -47.65
N ASP A 280 44.66 -66.86 -47.91
CA ASP A 280 44.02 -65.83 -48.74
C ASP A 280 43.88 -64.43 -48.08
N GLU A 281 44.64 -64.13 -47.02
CA GLU A 281 44.63 -62.82 -46.35
C GLU A 281 46.05 -62.33 -45.94
N GLU A 282 47.13 -62.86 -46.54
CA GLU A 282 48.53 -62.44 -46.25
C GLU A 282 49.03 -61.27 -47.12
N GLU A 283 48.14 -60.52 -47.79
CA GLU A 283 48.48 -59.28 -48.50
C GLU A 283 47.89 -58.05 -47.80
N GLY A 284 48.69 -57.43 -46.94
CA GLY A 284 48.35 -56.15 -46.31
C GLY A 284 49.39 -55.64 -45.32
N GLU A 285 50.65 -56.11 -45.40
CA GLU A 285 51.76 -55.51 -44.65
C GLU A 285 52.18 -54.21 -45.35
N GLU A 286 52.00 -53.11 -44.62
CA GLU A 286 52.88 -51.92 -44.59
C GLU A 286 53.08 -51.14 -45.90
N ALA A 287 52.10 -50.28 -46.23
CA ALA A 287 52.40 -49.02 -46.94
C ALA A 287 52.53 -47.90 -45.89
N ASP A 288 53.74 -47.79 -45.35
CA ASP A 288 54.22 -46.64 -44.59
C ASP A 288 54.50 -45.50 -45.59
N ASP A 289 53.44 -44.83 -46.07
CA ASP A 289 53.56 -43.63 -46.89
C ASP A 289 53.61 -42.40 -45.97
N GLU A 290 54.82 -42.09 -45.51
CA GLU A 290 55.25 -40.72 -45.22
C GLU A 290 55.09 -39.89 -46.52
N GLU A 291 54.07 -39.04 -46.60
CA GLU A 291 54.09 -37.92 -47.56
C GLU A 291 53.66 -36.62 -46.88
N ASP A 292 54.69 -35.88 -46.45
CA ASP A 292 54.66 -34.46 -46.10
C ASP A 292 54.05 -33.63 -47.24
N GLY A 293 52.92 -32.97 -46.96
CA GLY A 293 52.23 -32.07 -47.89
C GLY A 293 51.98 -30.70 -47.27
N ASP A 294 53.06 -29.95 -47.02
CA ASP A 294 53.06 -28.51 -46.76
C ASP A 294 52.51 -27.76 -47.99
N GLY A 295 51.45 -26.95 -47.84
CA GLY A 295 50.88 -26.21 -48.97
C GLY A 295 49.72 -25.27 -48.65
N GLU A 296 50.07 -24.03 -48.26
CA GLU A 296 49.33 -22.74 -48.30
C GLU A 296 47.96 -22.57 -47.62
#